data_AF-A0AAD6MSU7-F1
#
_entry.id   AF-A0AAD6MSU7-F1
#
_cell.length_a   1.000
_cell.length_b   1.000
_cell.length_c   1.000
_cell.angle_alpha   90.00
_cell.angle_beta   90.00
_cell.angle_gamma   90.00
#
_symmetry.space_group_name_H-M   'P 1'
#
loop_
_entity.id
_entity.type
_entity.pdbx_description
1 polymer ?
#
loop_
_entity_poly.entity_id
_entity_poly.type
_entity_poly.pdbx_seq_one_letter_code
_entity_poly.pdbx_strand_id
1 'polypeptide(L)'
;MSSHKRRATLFPEERYDDPVDDDDGEWEKTVQAPVKRLEFERKRVEAELTNQKRIIILQANPSTRSHCRFWDCVPRKFNGEPNIRSAFRFNLKDLSARYYEPNKYYHVSCMEQIFPDLSALVQRGVLKMEGGVTQLTIASWQTSRFHTAVEDWFNYEGRTFEVEIYDRFQRDHSRWRRETSTLEINHQLESHEGSSQDCEKCGEVPNEPLRNDYFPEEPRSSLLSEVLASVTGVTQLDRVDEDLGAPRSKKPRRE
;
A
#
# COMPACT_ATOMS: atom_id res chain seq x y z
N MET A 1 81.96 -14.75 -11.16
CA MET A 1 82.75 -13.65 -10.57
C MET A 1 81.87 -12.42 -10.48
N SER A 2 81.84 -11.78 -9.31
CA SER A 2 81.45 -10.39 -8.95
C SER A 2 80.20 -9.77 -9.61
N SER A 3 79.12 -9.52 -8.88
CA SER A 3 78.94 -8.43 -7.88
C SER A 3 78.94 -7.03 -8.49
N HIS A 4 77.77 -6.38 -8.53
CA HIS A 4 77.66 -5.00 -8.10
C HIS A 4 76.36 -4.75 -7.34
N LYS A 5 76.55 -4.60 -6.02
CA LYS A 5 75.62 -4.07 -5.02
C LYS A 5 75.18 -2.65 -5.40
N ARG A 6 73.88 -2.35 -5.29
CA ARG A 6 73.42 -1.03 -4.85
C ARG A 6 72.98 -1.15 -3.40
N ARG A 7 73.59 -0.32 -2.57
CA ARG A 7 73.26 -0.10 -1.16
C ARG A 7 72.18 0.97 -1.11
N ALA A 8 71.05 0.69 -0.50
CA ALA A 8 70.13 1.71 -0.03
C ALA A 8 69.82 1.40 1.44
N THR A 9 70.00 2.43 2.25
CA THR A 9 70.02 2.40 3.71
C THR A 9 68.59 2.45 4.24
N LEU A 10 68.38 1.68 5.32
CA LEU A 10 67.31 1.65 6.32
C LEU A 10 66.39 2.88 6.41
N PHE A 11 65.08 2.62 6.45
CA PHE A 11 64.12 3.35 7.29
C PHE A 11 63.31 2.33 8.11
N PRO A 12 63.01 2.58 9.40
CA PRO A 12 62.27 1.64 10.24
C PRO A 12 60.79 1.58 9.84
N GLU A 13 60.22 0.38 9.78
CA GLU A 13 58.77 0.18 9.70
C GLU A 13 58.11 0.75 10.97
N GLU A 14 57.46 1.90 10.84
CA GLU A 14 56.47 2.34 11.82
C GLU A 14 55.28 1.38 11.74
N ARG A 15 55.13 0.54 12.76
CA ARG A 15 53.86 -0.14 13.05
C ARG A 15 52.85 0.95 13.41
N TYR A 16 51.90 1.17 12.51
CA TYR A 16 50.64 1.79 12.88
C TYR A 16 49.84 0.73 13.66
N ASP A 17 49.77 0.90 14.97
CA ASP A 17 48.77 0.22 15.78
C ASP A 17 47.42 0.85 15.42
N ASP A 18 46.68 0.21 14.52
CA ASP A 18 45.28 0.54 14.25
C ASP A 18 44.49 0.41 15.56
N PRO A 19 43.70 1.42 15.95
CA PRO A 19 42.80 1.28 17.08
C PRO A 19 41.77 0.21 16.72
N VAL A 20 41.76 -0.87 17.51
CA VAL A 20 40.74 -1.91 17.47
C VAL A 20 39.41 -1.23 17.78
N ASP A 21 38.59 -1.10 16.74
CA ASP A 21 37.22 -0.58 16.79
C ASP A 21 36.34 -1.63 17.47
N ASP A 22 36.41 -1.68 18.81
CA ASP A 22 35.70 -2.60 19.71
C ASP A 22 34.18 -2.27 19.80
N ASP A 23 33.54 -1.91 18.68
CA ASP A 23 32.10 -1.63 18.58
C ASP A 23 31.34 -2.63 17.69
N ASP A 24 32.05 -3.46 16.92
CA ASP A 24 31.46 -4.43 16.00
C ASP A 24 30.61 -5.55 16.68
N GLY A 25 30.89 -5.84 17.95
CA GLY A 25 30.22 -6.90 18.72
C GLY A 25 28.81 -6.55 19.26
N GLU A 26 28.43 -5.28 19.36
CA GLU A 26 27.08 -4.88 19.82
C GLU A 26 26.06 -4.99 18.67
N TRP A 27 26.50 -4.72 17.44
CA TRP A 27 25.69 -4.80 16.23
C TRP A 27 25.23 -6.24 15.94
N GLU A 28 26.11 -7.24 16.05
CA GLU A 28 25.75 -8.66 15.83
C GLU A 28 24.80 -9.22 16.90
N LYS A 29 24.92 -8.80 18.16
CA LYS A 29 24.00 -9.21 19.25
C LYS A 29 22.61 -8.59 19.09
N THR A 30 22.53 -7.42 18.48
CA THR A 30 21.26 -6.73 18.19
C THR A 30 20.52 -7.41 17.02
N VAL A 31 21.25 -8.02 16.08
CA VAL A 31 20.71 -8.76 14.93
C VAL A 31 19.99 -10.05 15.35
N GLN A 32 20.26 -10.64 16.52
CA GLN A 32 19.69 -11.94 16.91
C GLN A 32 18.33 -11.87 17.62
N ALA A 33 17.89 -10.70 18.12
CA ALA A 33 16.60 -10.55 18.80
C ALA A 33 15.56 -9.89 17.87
N PRO A 34 14.41 -10.53 17.57
CA PRO A 34 13.40 -10.00 16.65
C PRO A 34 12.89 -8.60 17.03
N VAL A 35 12.69 -8.34 18.33
CA VAL A 35 12.23 -7.03 18.83
C VAL A 35 13.26 -5.94 18.56
N LYS A 36 14.54 -6.21 18.80
CA LYS A 36 15.62 -5.24 18.56
C LYS A 36 15.78 -4.93 17.07
N ARG A 37 15.54 -5.93 16.21
CA ARG A 37 15.57 -5.75 14.75
C ARG A 37 14.41 -4.87 14.25
N LEU A 38 13.19 -5.09 14.74
CA LEU A 38 12.03 -4.27 14.40
C LEU A 38 12.26 -2.80 14.79
N GLU A 39 12.74 -2.55 16.00
CA GLU A 39 13.06 -1.19 16.47
C GLU A 39 14.17 -0.53 15.64
N PHE A 40 15.19 -1.29 15.27
CA PHE A 40 16.25 -0.81 14.40
C PHE A 40 15.71 -0.42 13.01
N GLU A 41 14.87 -1.26 12.41
CA GLU A 41 14.24 -0.95 11.13
C GLU A 41 13.32 0.26 11.21
N ARG A 42 12.51 0.37 12.27
CA ARG A 42 11.69 1.56 12.52
C ARG A 42 12.55 2.81 12.55
N LYS A 43 13.59 2.84 13.39
CA LYS A 43 14.51 3.99 13.50
C LYS A 43 15.15 4.34 12.17
N ARG A 44 15.54 3.33 11.38
CA ARG A 44 16.12 3.54 10.05
C ARG A 44 15.13 4.19 9.09
N VAL A 45 13.90 3.68 9.01
CA VAL A 45 12.87 4.27 8.13
C VAL A 45 12.48 5.66 8.63
N GLU A 46 12.33 5.88 9.94
CA GLU A 46 12.04 7.20 10.53
C GLU A 46 13.12 8.23 10.23
N ALA A 47 14.40 7.85 10.27
CA ALA A 47 15.50 8.73 9.91
C ALA A 47 15.42 9.14 8.43
N GLU A 48 15.01 8.24 7.53
CA GLU A 48 14.79 8.55 6.11
C GLU A 48 13.61 9.53 5.91
N LEU A 49 12.54 9.42 6.73
CA LEU A 49 11.37 10.30 6.67
C LEU A 49 11.62 11.68 7.30
N THR A 50 12.29 11.73 8.44
CA THR A 50 12.49 12.96 9.24
C THR A 50 13.36 13.97 8.51
N ASN A 51 14.31 13.50 7.70
CA ASN A 51 15.14 14.37 6.87
C ASN A 51 14.38 15.00 5.68
N GLN A 52 13.05 14.79 5.57
CA GLN A 52 12.19 15.20 4.45
C GLN A 52 12.67 14.75 3.07
N LYS A 53 13.60 13.79 3.04
CA LYS A 53 14.11 13.23 1.80
C LYS A 53 13.08 12.30 1.18
N ARG A 54 12.29 11.60 2.01
CA ARG A 54 11.37 10.56 1.54
C ARG A 54 9.98 10.69 2.13
N ILE A 55 9.03 10.11 1.41
CA ILE A 55 7.66 9.88 1.86
C ILE A 55 7.27 8.43 1.60
N ILE A 56 6.34 7.92 2.40
CA ILE A 56 5.70 6.63 2.17
C ILE A 56 4.48 6.87 1.30
N ILE A 57 4.38 6.11 0.21
CA ILE A 57 3.26 6.19 -0.72
C ILE A 57 2.59 4.82 -0.81
N LEU A 58 1.29 4.76 -0.52
CA LEU A 58 0.44 3.63 -0.90
C LEU A 58 0.23 3.68 -2.40
N GLN A 59 0.57 2.59 -3.09
CA GLN A 59 0.40 2.43 -4.52
C GLN A 59 -0.53 1.25 -4.82
N ALA A 60 -1.52 1.48 -5.68
CA ALA A 60 -2.27 0.42 -6.34
C ALA A 60 -1.56 0.11 -7.66
N ASN A 61 -0.71 -0.93 -7.66
CA ASN A 61 0.02 -1.32 -8.86
C ASN A 61 -0.03 -2.85 -9.02
N PRO A 62 -0.61 -3.35 -10.12
CA PRO A 62 -0.77 -4.78 -10.36
C PRO A 62 0.55 -5.47 -10.76
N SER A 63 1.66 -4.74 -10.94
CA SER A 63 2.95 -5.36 -11.28
C SER A 63 3.32 -6.39 -10.22
N THR A 64 3.63 -7.59 -10.68
CA THR A 64 3.97 -8.76 -9.87
C THR A 64 5.42 -8.78 -9.44
N ARG A 65 6.19 -7.68 -9.60
CA ARG A 65 7.67 -7.65 -9.51
C ARG A 65 8.25 -6.86 -8.35
N SER A 66 7.63 -6.89 -7.17
CA SER A 66 8.14 -6.18 -5.99
C SER A 66 8.51 -7.14 -4.86
N HIS A 67 9.65 -6.88 -4.22
CA HIS A 67 10.06 -7.54 -2.99
C HIS A 67 9.89 -6.60 -1.80
N CYS A 68 9.33 -7.13 -0.72
CA CYS A 68 9.30 -6.47 0.56
C CYS A 68 10.70 -6.35 1.13
N ARG A 69 11.03 -5.15 1.61
CA ARG A 69 12.33 -4.85 2.24
C ARG A 69 12.34 -5.07 3.75
N PHE A 70 11.19 -5.35 4.36
CA PHE A 70 11.10 -5.68 5.78
C PHE A 70 11.86 -6.97 6.05
N TRP A 71 12.82 -6.93 6.96
CA TRP A 71 13.75 -8.04 7.18
C TRP A 71 13.05 -9.30 7.67
N ASP A 72 12.02 -9.14 8.52
CA ASP A 72 11.26 -10.27 9.07
C ASP A 72 10.06 -10.68 8.20
N CYS A 73 9.97 -10.16 6.97
CA CYS A 73 8.96 -10.58 6.01
C CYS A 73 9.16 -12.04 5.54
N VAL A 74 8.07 -12.81 5.53
CA VAL A 74 8.01 -14.19 5.00
C VAL A 74 7.29 -14.13 3.64
N PRO A 75 7.74 -14.83 2.57
CA PRO A 75 8.70 -15.93 2.54
C PRO A 75 10.15 -15.47 2.38
N ARG A 76 11.03 -16.00 3.24
CA ARG A 76 12.50 -15.83 3.16
C ARG A 76 13.16 -16.52 1.96
N LYS A 77 12.40 -17.30 1.16
CA LYS A 77 12.94 -17.98 -0.01
C LYS A 77 13.23 -16.94 -1.08
N PHE A 78 14.49 -16.52 -1.17
CA PHE A 78 15.08 -15.92 -2.36
C PHE A 78 15.13 -16.97 -3.49
N ASN A 79 13.97 -17.43 -3.96
CA ASN A 79 13.87 -18.11 -5.26
C ASN A 79 13.94 -17.09 -6.42
N GLY A 80 14.16 -15.81 -6.12
CA GLY A 80 14.08 -14.70 -7.07
C GLY A 80 12.64 -14.30 -7.41
N GLU A 81 11.63 -14.96 -6.81
CA GLU A 81 10.24 -14.61 -7.04
C GLU A 81 9.81 -13.46 -6.11
N PRO A 82 9.09 -12.47 -6.65
CA PRO A 82 8.48 -11.39 -5.89
C PRO A 82 7.57 -11.91 -4.76
N ASN A 83 7.77 -11.41 -3.54
CA ASN A 83 6.97 -11.80 -2.38
C ASN A 83 5.78 -10.87 -2.11
N ILE A 84 5.72 -9.70 -2.76
CA ILE A 84 4.53 -8.84 -2.73
C ILE A 84 3.60 -9.26 -3.87
N ARG A 85 2.55 -10.00 -3.51
CA ARG A 85 1.52 -10.47 -4.44
C ARG A 85 0.23 -9.66 -4.39
N SER A 86 0.04 -8.86 -3.34
CA SER A 86 -1.09 -7.95 -3.23
C SER A 86 -1.01 -6.84 -4.29
N ALA A 87 -2.18 -6.36 -4.73
CA ALA A 87 -2.29 -5.23 -5.65
C ALA A 87 -1.85 -3.90 -5.00
N PHE A 88 -1.68 -3.90 -3.68
CA PHE A 88 -1.29 -2.73 -2.89
C PHE A 88 0.06 -2.93 -2.24
N ARG A 89 0.84 -1.86 -2.19
CA ARG A 89 2.15 -1.85 -1.54
C ARG A 89 2.53 -0.44 -1.13
N PHE A 90 3.37 -0.36 -0.12
CA PHE A 90 4.03 0.88 0.23
C PHE A 90 5.33 1.02 -0.56
N ASN A 91 5.57 2.21 -1.09
CA ASN A 91 6.85 2.60 -1.64
C ASN A 91 7.42 3.76 -0.80
N LEU A 92 8.64 3.58 -0.30
CA LEU A 92 9.39 4.67 0.31
C LEU A 92 10.09 5.46 -0.79
N LYS A 93 9.40 6.49 -1.30
CA LYS A 93 9.79 7.28 -2.48
C LYS A 93 10.68 8.44 -2.06
N ASP A 94 11.82 8.57 -2.75
CA ASP A 94 12.70 9.72 -2.59
C ASP A 94 12.16 10.93 -3.36
N LEU A 95 12.07 12.07 -2.68
CA LEU A 95 11.65 13.36 -3.21
C LEU A 95 12.84 14.19 -3.69
N SER A 96 14.06 13.80 -3.33
CA SER A 96 15.26 14.62 -3.55
C SER A 96 15.61 14.79 -5.03
N ALA A 97 15.06 13.96 -5.94
CA ALA A 97 15.26 13.98 -7.39
C ALA A 97 16.73 13.93 -7.87
N ARG A 98 17.70 13.81 -6.96
CA ARG A 98 19.13 13.98 -7.28
C ARG A 98 19.78 12.72 -7.86
N TYR A 99 19.23 11.53 -7.62
CA TYR A 99 19.66 10.28 -8.25
C TYR A 99 18.48 9.30 -8.31
N TYR A 100 18.40 8.46 -9.35
CA TYR A 100 17.35 7.44 -9.51
C TYR A 100 17.58 6.30 -8.51
N GLU A 101 17.27 6.54 -7.24
CA GLU A 101 17.32 5.47 -6.24
C GLU A 101 16.25 4.41 -6.53
N PRO A 102 16.58 3.12 -6.41
CA PRO A 102 15.61 2.05 -6.61
C PRO A 102 14.48 2.15 -5.58
N ASN A 103 13.25 1.98 -6.06
CA ASN A 103 12.06 1.95 -5.19
C ASN A 103 12.21 0.92 -4.07
N LYS A 104 11.87 1.34 -2.85
CA LYS A 104 11.89 0.49 -1.66
C LYS A 104 10.46 0.10 -1.31
N TYR A 105 10.07 -1.12 -1.68
CA TYR A 105 8.72 -1.60 -1.47
C TYR A 105 8.56 -2.36 -0.16
N TYR A 106 7.37 -2.24 0.43
CA TYR A 106 6.94 -2.97 1.61
C TYR A 106 5.51 -3.49 1.41
N HIS A 107 5.19 -4.65 1.96
CA HIS A 107 3.80 -5.06 2.19
C HIS A 107 3.11 -4.05 3.11
N VAL A 108 1.79 -3.96 3.01
CA VAL A 108 1.01 -3.04 3.86
C VAL A 108 1.10 -3.50 5.31
N SER A 109 0.83 -4.79 5.56
CA SER A 109 0.92 -5.43 6.88
C SER A 109 2.31 -5.36 7.50
N CYS A 110 3.39 -5.44 6.71
CA CYS A 110 4.74 -5.29 7.23
C CYS A 110 5.00 -3.84 7.67
N MET A 111 4.47 -2.85 6.95
CA MET A 111 4.60 -1.45 7.38
C MET A 111 3.80 -1.16 8.64
N GLU A 112 2.65 -1.79 8.83
CA GLU A 112 1.88 -1.74 10.09
C GLU A 112 2.64 -2.37 11.26
N GLN A 113 3.47 -3.39 11.01
CA GLN A 113 4.37 -3.94 12.05
C GLN A 113 5.50 -2.98 12.40
N ILE A 114 6.14 -2.38 11.38
CA ILE A 114 7.19 -1.38 11.60
C ILE A 114 6.60 -0.16 12.34
N PHE A 115 5.43 0.31 11.92
CA PHE A 115 4.72 1.47 12.44
C PHE A 115 3.30 1.06 12.88
N PRO A 116 3.12 0.69 14.16
CA PRO A 116 1.80 0.35 14.69
C PRO A 116 0.79 1.50 14.58
N ASP A 117 1.29 2.74 14.61
CA ASP A 117 0.50 3.94 14.44
C ASP A 117 0.80 4.58 13.06
N LEU A 118 0.12 4.08 12.03
CA LEU A 118 0.19 4.70 10.70
C LEU A 118 -0.56 6.04 10.65
N SER A 119 -1.54 6.30 11.51
CA SER A 119 -2.29 7.55 11.47
C SER A 119 -1.42 8.74 11.85
N ALA A 120 -0.51 8.58 12.80
CA ALA A 120 0.50 9.58 13.10
C ALA A 120 1.36 9.95 11.87
N LEU A 121 1.63 8.99 10.98
CA LEU A 121 2.37 9.25 9.74
C LEU A 121 1.52 10.02 8.71
N VAL A 122 0.22 9.76 8.67
CA VAL A 122 -0.74 10.52 7.84
C VAL A 122 -0.84 11.96 8.34
N GLN A 123 -1.02 12.16 9.65
CA GLN A 123 -1.06 13.47 10.30
C GLN A 123 0.20 14.30 10.03
N ARG A 124 1.38 13.65 10.07
CA ARG A 124 2.66 14.28 9.74
C ARG A 124 2.83 14.58 8.24
N GLY A 125 1.92 14.12 7.39
CA GLY A 125 1.98 14.29 5.94
C GLY A 125 3.09 13.49 5.24
N VAL A 126 3.70 12.52 5.94
CA VAL A 126 4.79 11.69 5.41
C VAL A 126 4.28 10.37 4.83
N LEU A 127 3.04 9.98 5.14
CA LEU A 127 2.32 8.86 4.56
C LEU A 127 1.19 9.39 3.67
N LYS A 128 1.21 9.03 2.39
CA LYS A 128 0.22 9.45 1.39
C LYS A 128 -0.25 8.28 0.55
N MET A 129 -1.37 8.45 -0.14
CA MET A 129 -1.78 7.58 -1.22
C MET A 129 -1.51 8.27 -2.57
N GLU A 130 -0.97 7.52 -3.54
CA GLU A 130 -0.86 7.95 -4.94
C GLU A 130 -1.82 7.05 -5.70
N GLY A 131 -2.96 7.62 -6.13
CA GLY A 131 -3.90 6.92 -6.99
C GLY A 131 -3.15 6.28 -8.15
N GLY A 132 -3.44 5.02 -8.45
CA GLY A 132 -2.76 4.35 -9.54
C GLY A 132 -3.03 5.13 -10.84
N VAL A 133 -2.01 5.32 -11.68
CA VAL A 133 -2.27 5.73 -13.06
C VAL A 133 -2.17 4.47 -13.89
N THR A 134 -3.31 3.91 -14.28
CA THR A 134 -3.35 2.81 -15.22
C THR A 134 -3.29 3.41 -16.62
N GLN A 135 -2.17 3.21 -17.31
CA GLN A 135 -2.08 3.55 -18.73
C GLN A 135 -2.94 2.56 -19.51
N LEU A 136 -4.08 3.02 -20.02
CA LEU A 136 -4.94 2.20 -20.88
C LEU A 136 -4.40 2.17 -22.31
N THR A 137 -3.80 3.28 -22.77
CA THR A 137 -3.09 3.42 -24.06
C THR A 137 -1.97 4.47 -23.97
N ILE A 138 -1.14 4.63 -25.02
CA ILE A 138 -0.12 5.69 -25.11
C ILE A 138 -0.70 7.09 -24.82
N ALA A 139 -1.98 7.32 -25.12
CA ALA A 139 -2.66 8.61 -24.98
C ALA A 139 -3.77 8.65 -23.91
N SER A 140 -4.07 7.55 -23.20
CA SER A 140 -5.12 7.52 -22.18
C SER A 140 -4.61 6.99 -20.85
N TRP A 141 -4.65 7.88 -19.86
CA TRP A 141 -4.25 7.62 -18.48
C TRP A 141 -5.53 7.60 -17.66
N GLN A 142 -5.86 6.48 -17.04
CA GLN A 142 -6.92 6.44 -16.05
C GLN A 142 -6.27 6.59 -14.69
N THR A 143 -6.58 7.67 -13.99
CA THR A 143 -6.34 7.74 -12.55
C THR A 143 -7.29 6.73 -11.89
N SER A 144 -6.79 5.56 -11.52
CA SER A 144 -7.50 4.67 -10.61
C SER A 144 -7.53 5.36 -9.24
N ARG A 145 -8.65 6.07 -9.02
CA ARG A 145 -9.03 6.49 -7.67
C ARG A 145 -9.11 5.24 -6.80
N PHE A 146 -8.65 5.36 -5.56
CA PHE A 146 -8.82 4.29 -4.60
C PHE A 146 -10.32 4.14 -4.28
N HIS A 147 -10.69 2.98 -3.73
CA HIS A 147 -12.02 2.82 -3.17
C HIS A 147 -12.25 3.88 -2.08
N THR A 148 -13.45 4.48 -2.00
CA THR A 148 -13.75 5.59 -1.09
C THR A 148 -13.45 5.26 0.37
N ALA A 149 -13.66 4.01 0.80
CA ALA A 149 -13.27 3.56 2.14
C ALA A 149 -11.76 3.73 2.44
N VAL A 150 -10.89 3.54 1.44
CA VAL A 150 -9.44 3.77 1.57
C VAL A 150 -9.15 5.26 1.58
N GLU A 151 -9.81 6.04 0.71
CA GLU A 151 -9.64 7.50 0.70
C GLU A 151 -10.03 8.11 2.05
N ASP A 152 -11.16 7.68 2.61
CA ASP A 152 -11.63 8.10 3.93
C ASP A 152 -10.69 7.64 5.05
N TRP A 153 -10.05 6.47 4.93
CA TRP A 153 -9.02 6.05 5.88
C TRP A 153 -7.86 7.05 5.96
N PHE A 154 -7.42 7.61 4.83
CA PHE A 154 -6.41 8.69 4.84
C PHE A 154 -6.99 10.02 5.33
N ASN A 155 -8.22 10.38 4.95
CA ASN A 155 -8.84 11.64 5.33
C ASN A 155 -9.16 11.74 6.83
N TYR A 156 -9.55 10.62 7.45
CA TYR A 156 -9.86 10.54 8.88
C TYR A 156 -8.74 9.91 9.71
N GLU A 157 -7.52 9.91 9.16
CA GLU A 157 -6.29 9.57 9.86
C GLU A 157 -6.38 8.19 10.54
N GLY A 158 -6.56 7.14 9.76
CA GLY A 158 -6.65 5.77 10.26
C GLY A 158 -8.05 5.27 10.58
N ARG A 159 -9.09 6.05 10.23
CA ARG A 159 -10.50 5.68 10.48
C ARG A 159 -11.29 5.62 9.20
N THR A 160 -12.18 4.65 9.09
CA THR A 160 -13.12 4.58 7.95
C THR A 160 -14.41 3.88 8.37
N PHE A 161 -15.38 3.88 7.46
CA PHE A 161 -16.61 3.13 7.64
C PHE A 161 -16.45 1.71 7.08
N GLU A 162 -17.33 0.80 7.50
CA GLU A 162 -17.34 -0.57 6.96
C GLU A 162 -17.55 -0.52 5.43
N VAL A 163 -16.73 -1.28 4.69
CA VAL A 163 -16.75 -1.27 3.21
C VAL A 163 -18.14 -1.58 2.65
N GLU A 164 -18.88 -2.46 3.32
CA GLU A 164 -20.25 -2.83 2.96
C GLU A 164 -21.24 -1.65 2.96
N ILE A 165 -21.01 -0.63 3.79
CA ILE A 165 -21.84 0.58 3.84
C ILE A 165 -21.69 1.37 2.55
N TYR A 166 -20.44 1.53 2.06
CA TYR A 166 -20.17 2.18 0.78
C TYR A 166 -20.81 1.41 -0.37
N ASP A 167 -20.65 0.08 -0.40
CA ASP A 167 -21.23 -0.77 -1.45
C ASP A 167 -22.76 -0.67 -1.49
N ARG A 168 -23.41 -0.66 -0.32
CA ARG A 168 -24.86 -0.51 -0.19
C ARG A 168 -25.31 0.86 -0.68
N PHE A 169 -24.71 1.93 -0.16
CA PHE A 169 -25.03 3.30 -0.55
C PHE A 169 -24.84 3.51 -2.06
N GLN A 170 -23.72 3.07 -2.62
CA GLN A 170 -23.44 3.21 -4.05
C GLN A 170 -24.44 2.42 -4.91
N ARG A 171 -24.84 1.22 -4.47
CA ARG A 171 -25.84 0.40 -5.16
C ARG A 171 -27.21 1.09 -5.17
N ASP A 172 -27.67 1.57 -4.03
CA ASP A 172 -28.99 2.18 -3.91
C ASP A 172 -29.04 3.55 -4.61
N HIS A 173 -27.98 4.36 -4.50
CA HIS A 173 -27.84 5.59 -5.27
C HIS A 173 -27.77 5.32 -6.79
N SER A 174 -27.09 4.26 -7.21
CA SER A 174 -27.04 3.89 -8.64
C SER A 174 -28.39 3.43 -9.16
N ARG A 175 -29.17 2.72 -8.33
CA ARG A 175 -30.54 2.31 -8.65
C ARG A 175 -31.46 3.52 -8.76
N TRP A 176 -31.45 4.39 -7.75
CA TRP A 176 -32.19 5.64 -7.74
C TRP A 176 -31.90 6.48 -8.99
N ARG A 177 -30.62 6.63 -9.37
CA ARG A 177 -30.23 7.37 -10.57
C ARG A 177 -30.83 6.77 -11.85
N ARG A 178 -30.87 5.44 -11.96
CA ARG A 178 -31.45 4.75 -13.14
C ARG A 178 -32.97 4.92 -13.19
N GLU A 179 -33.65 4.74 -12.06
CA GLU A 179 -35.10 4.89 -11.94
C GLU A 179 -35.52 6.33 -12.25
N THR A 180 -34.87 7.30 -11.62
CA THR A 180 -35.13 8.74 -11.85
C THR A 180 -34.86 9.13 -13.31
N SER A 181 -33.76 8.65 -13.90
CA SER A 181 -33.46 8.92 -15.31
C SER A 181 -34.48 8.27 -16.25
N THR A 182 -34.97 7.08 -15.94
CA THR A 182 -36.01 6.40 -16.74
C THR A 182 -37.34 7.16 -16.67
N LEU A 183 -37.72 7.62 -15.49
CA LEU A 183 -38.90 8.47 -15.30
C LEU A 183 -38.79 9.77 -16.10
N GLU A 184 -37.64 10.44 -16.05
CA GLU A 184 -37.40 11.68 -16.80
C GLU A 184 -37.45 11.46 -18.31
N ILE A 185 -36.86 10.37 -18.81
CA ILE A 185 -36.93 10.01 -20.23
C ILE A 185 -38.38 9.74 -20.66
N ASN A 186 -39.14 8.97 -19.87
CA ASN A 186 -40.53 8.69 -20.18
C ASN A 186 -41.39 9.96 -20.18
N HIS A 187 -41.19 10.84 -19.20
CA HIS A 187 -41.87 12.15 -19.14
C HIS A 187 -41.65 12.97 -20.41
N GLN A 188 -40.40 13.02 -20.91
CA GLN A 188 -40.07 13.72 -22.15
C GLN A 188 -40.68 13.05 -23.38
N LEU A 189 -40.67 11.71 -23.45
CA LEU A 189 -41.22 10.96 -24.58
C LEU A 189 -42.75 11.07 -24.67
N GLU A 190 -43.44 11.11 -23.54
CA GLU A 190 -44.89 11.28 -23.47
C GLU A 190 -45.34 12.75 -23.65
N SER A 191 -44.38 13.66 -23.86
CA SER A 191 -44.62 15.10 -24.09
C SER A 191 -45.45 15.75 -22.98
N HIS A 192 -45.22 15.31 -21.74
CA HIS A 192 -45.87 15.92 -20.59
C HIS A 192 -45.30 17.31 -20.34
N GLU A 193 -46.18 18.28 -20.08
CA GLU A 193 -45.78 19.64 -19.73
C GLU A 193 -45.27 19.69 -18.29
N GLY A 194 -44.29 20.55 -18.03
CA GLY A 194 -43.76 20.79 -16.68
C GLY A 194 -42.66 19.83 -16.23
N SER A 195 -42.39 19.81 -14.93
CA SER A 195 -41.36 18.98 -14.29
C SER A 195 -41.81 17.52 -14.17
N SER A 196 -40.88 16.58 -14.31
CA SER A 196 -41.12 15.16 -14.02
C SER A 196 -41.40 14.91 -12.53
N GLN A 197 -40.99 15.81 -11.63
CA GLN A 197 -41.20 15.69 -10.18
C GLN A 197 -42.67 15.86 -9.75
N ASP A 198 -43.42 16.69 -10.47
CA ASP A 198 -44.81 17.04 -10.11
C ASP A 198 -45.82 16.50 -11.15
N CYS A 199 -45.39 15.60 -12.02
CA CYS A 199 -46.25 15.09 -13.08
C CYS A 199 -47.19 14.00 -12.53
N GLU A 200 -48.48 14.31 -12.44
CA GLU A 200 -49.54 13.39 -11.99
C GLU A 200 -49.61 12.08 -12.81
N LYS A 201 -49.04 12.06 -14.02
CA LYS A 201 -49.04 10.92 -14.94
C LYS A 201 -47.78 10.05 -14.89
N CYS A 202 -46.64 10.60 -14.45
CA CYS A 202 -45.36 9.88 -14.46
C CYS A 202 -45.07 9.10 -13.17
N GLY A 203 -45.95 9.17 -12.17
CA GLY A 203 -45.75 8.54 -10.86
C GLY A 203 -44.79 9.34 -9.98
N GLU A 204 -44.62 8.89 -8.73
CA GLU A 204 -43.76 9.58 -7.77
C GLU A 204 -42.27 9.36 -8.08
N VAL A 205 -41.49 10.45 -8.07
CA VAL A 205 -40.03 10.37 -8.16
C VAL A 205 -39.48 9.78 -6.86
N PRO A 206 -38.70 8.69 -6.92
CA PRO A 206 -38.10 8.10 -5.73
C PRO A 206 -37.18 9.11 -5.03
N ASN A 207 -37.23 9.14 -3.70
CA ASN A 207 -36.35 10.00 -2.91
C ASN A 207 -34.88 9.59 -3.10
N GLU A 208 -33.99 10.60 -3.19
CA GLU A 208 -32.56 10.38 -3.28
C GLU A 208 -32.05 9.71 -1.99
N PRO A 209 -31.29 8.61 -2.09
CA PRO A 209 -30.63 8.01 -0.93
C PRO A 209 -29.68 9.01 -0.27
N LEU A 210 -29.97 9.41 0.97
CA LEU A 210 -29.14 10.37 1.68
C LEU A 210 -27.97 9.66 2.36
N ARG A 211 -26.78 10.27 2.32
CA ARG A 211 -25.57 9.70 2.95
C ARG A 211 -25.78 9.42 4.44
N ASN A 212 -26.48 10.31 5.15
CA ASN A 212 -26.69 10.20 6.60
C ASN A 212 -27.56 8.99 7.01
N ASP A 213 -28.30 8.40 6.07
CA ASP A 213 -29.12 7.21 6.34
C ASP A 213 -28.29 5.91 6.36
N TYR A 214 -27.07 5.95 5.81
CA TYR A 214 -26.20 4.79 5.65
C TYR A 214 -24.97 4.88 6.54
N PHE A 215 -24.39 6.07 6.64
CA PHE A 215 -23.13 6.29 7.34
C PHE A 215 -23.39 6.76 8.77
N PRO A 216 -22.81 6.11 9.79
CA PRO A 216 -22.87 6.62 11.16
C PRO A 216 -22.12 7.96 11.27
N GLU A 217 -22.36 8.68 12.36
CA GLU A 217 -21.76 10.01 12.57
C GLU A 217 -20.23 9.97 12.60
N GLU A 218 -19.65 8.92 13.20
CA GLU A 218 -18.20 8.77 13.33
C GLU A 218 -17.67 7.48 12.69
N PRO A 219 -16.55 7.55 11.93
CA PRO A 219 -15.87 6.39 11.39
C PRO A 219 -15.09 5.64 12.49
N ARG A 220 -14.81 4.36 12.26
CA ARG A 220 -14.09 3.50 13.21
C ARG A 220 -12.62 3.37 12.84
N SER A 221 -11.76 3.26 13.84
CA SER A 221 -10.36 2.91 13.64
C SER A 221 -10.24 1.51 13.05
N SER A 222 -9.40 1.35 12.04
CA SER A 222 -9.14 0.07 11.40
C SER A 222 -7.71 0.01 10.86
N LEU A 223 -7.18 -1.21 10.73
CA LEU A 223 -5.93 -1.42 10.02
C LEU A 223 -6.15 -1.15 8.54
N LEU A 224 -5.17 -0.53 7.88
CA LEU A 224 -5.26 -0.28 6.44
C LEU A 224 -5.27 -1.60 5.67
N SER A 225 -4.51 -2.60 6.13
CA SER A 225 -4.50 -3.94 5.52
C SER A 225 -5.88 -4.60 5.55
N GLU A 226 -6.67 -4.42 6.61
CA GLU A 226 -8.03 -4.93 6.74
C GLU A 226 -9.00 -4.22 5.78
N VAL A 227 -8.90 -2.89 5.68
CA VAL A 227 -9.71 -2.09 4.74
C VAL A 227 -9.42 -2.52 3.31
N LEU A 228 -8.14 -2.64 2.94
CA LEU A 228 -7.73 -3.06 1.61
C LEU A 228 -8.12 -4.50 1.29
N ALA A 229 -8.04 -5.40 2.29
CA ALA A 229 -8.50 -6.78 2.16
C ALA A 229 -10.01 -6.83 1.89
N SER A 230 -10.80 -6.06 2.64
CA SER A 230 -12.25 -5.94 2.49
C SER A 230 -12.63 -5.39 1.11
N VAL A 231 -11.97 -4.33 0.64
CA VAL A 231 -12.18 -3.75 -0.70
C VAL A 231 -11.87 -4.73 -1.82
N THR A 232 -10.91 -5.63 -1.62
CA THR A 232 -10.53 -6.64 -2.63
C THR A 232 -11.26 -7.97 -2.46
N GLY A 233 -12.12 -8.10 -1.46
CA GLY A 233 -12.86 -9.32 -1.16
C GLY A 233 -11.97 -10.49 -0.72
N VAL A 234 -10.78 -10.22 -0.18
CA VAL A 234 -9.86 -11.24 0.37
C VAL A 234 -9.88 -11.20 1.89
N THR A 235 -9.63 -12.34 2.54
CA THR A 235 -9.60 -12.39 4.02
C THR A 235 -8.34 -11.78 4.63
N GLN A 236 -7.23 -11.79 3.87
CA GLN A 236 -5.95 -11.22 4.29
C GLN A 236 -5.25 -10.69 3.04
N LEU A 237 -4.70 -9.49 3.13
CA LEU A 237 -4.11 -8.83 1.97
C LEU A 237 -2.78 -9.47 1.55
N ASP A 238 -1.83 -9.54 2.48
CA ASP A 238 -0.45 -9.95 2.20
C ASP A 238 -0.21 -11.44 2.49
N ARG A 239 -1.21 -12.29 2.22
CA ARG A 239 -1.18 -13.75 2.47
C ARG A 239 0.21 -14.33 2.22
N VAL A 240 0.85 -14.76 3.31
CA VAL A 240 1.97 -15.70 3.25
C VAL A 240 1.35 -17.02 2.82
N ASP A 241 1.79 -17.61 1.70
CA ASP A 241 1.26 -18.88 1.23
C ASP A 241 1.32 -19.95 2.34
N GLU A 242 0.20 -20.23 3.00
CA GLU A 242 0.02 -21.52 3.69
C GLU A 242 -0.28 -22.65 2.68
N ASP A 243 -0.46 -22.32 1.40
CA ASP A 243 -1.10 -23.22 0.43
C ASP A 243 -0.15 -23.86 -0.60
N LEU A 244 1.17 -23.90 -0.32
CA LEU A 244 2.11 -24.71 -1.11
C LEU A 244 2.15 -26.20 -0.68
N GLY A 245 1.21 -26.64 0.16
CA GLY A 245 1.24 -27.97 0.80
C GLY A 245 0.13 -28.96 0.40
N ALA A 246 -0.90 -28.57 -0.35
CA ALA A 246 -1.96 -29.51 -0.73
C ALA A 246 -1.69 -30.12 -2.12
N PRO A 247 -1.40 -31.44 -2.23
CA PRO A 247 -1.32 -32.08 -3.53
C PRO A 247 -2.71 -32.04 -4.17
N ARG A 248 -2.82 -31.34 -5.30
CA ARG A 248 -4.00 -31.38 -6.16
C ARG A 248 -4.26 -32.84 -6.55
N SER A 249 -5.23 -33.46 -5.88
CA SER A 249 -5.77 -34.77 -6.24
C SER A 249 -6.25 -34.70 -7.69
N LYS A 250 -5.51 -35.37 -8.58
CA LYS A 250 -5.90 -35.56 -9.98
C LYS A 250 -7.28 -36.23 -10.00
N LYS A 251 -8.28 -35.55 -10.58
CA LYS A 251 -9.56 -36.19 -10.87
C LYS A 251 -9.30 -37.38 -11.82
N PRO A 252 -9.83 -38.58 -11.53
CA PRO A 252 -9.72 -39.68 -12.48
C PRO A 252 -10.55 -39.36 -13.72
N ARG A 253 -9.93 -39.57 -14.88
CA ARG A 253 -10.57 -39.49 -16.19
C ARG A 253 -11.54 -40.67 -16.28
N ARG A 254 -12.84 -40.41 -16.44
CA ARG A 254 -13.81 -41.45 -16.75
C ARG A 254 -13.56 -41.97 -18.16
N GLU A 255 -13.47 -43.29 -18.29
CA GLU A 255 -13.60 -44.04 -19.55
C GLU A 255 -15.03 -43.98 -20.07
#